data_AF-A0AAW0KE02-F1
#
_entry.id   AF-A0AAW0KE02-F1
#
_cell.length_a   1.000
_cell.length_b   1.000
_cell.length_c   1.000
_cell.angle_alpha   90.00
_cell.angle_beta   90.00
_cell.angle_gamma   90.00
#
_symmetry.space_group_name_H-M   'P 1'
#
loop_
_entity.id
_entity.type
_entity.pdbx_description
1 polymer ?
#
loop_
_entity_poly.entity_id
_entity_poly.type
_entity_poly.pdbx_seq_one_letter_code
_entity_poly.pdbx_strand_id
1 'polypeptide(L)' 'MAVHLVMRITFLLLLTHELAKATPPIAKPSCRSSCGNLSIPYPFGIEPDYYMDPWFEIYCEISSDESTTLLKPS' A
#
# COMPACT_ATOMS: atom_id res chain seq x y z
N MET A 1 -35.23 19.46 27.36
CA MET A 1 -33.92 20.06 27.03
C MET A 1 -32.78 19.05 27.13
N ALA A 2 -32.56 18.41 28.29
CA ALA A 2 -31.47 17.43 28.49
C ALA A 2 -31.57 16.17 27.61
N VAL A 3 -32.76 15.57 27.50
CA VAL A 3 -32.99 14.37 26.65
C VAL A 3 -32.68 14.62 25.16
N HIS A 4 -32.96 15.84 24.71
CA HIS A 4 -32.73 16.26 23.33
C HIS A 4 -31.24 16.50 23.06
N LEU A 5 -30.50 16.95 24.08
CA LEU A 5 -29.05 17.11 24.04
C LEU A 5 -28.36 15.74 23.99
N VAL A 6 -28.80 14.79 24.82
CA VAL A 6 -28.27 13.42 24.84
C VAL A 6 -28.47 12.74 23.49
N MET A 7 -29.68 12.79 22.92
CA MET A 7 -29.96 12.20 21.60
C MET A 7 -29.07 12.78 20.50
N ARG A 8 -28.80 14.09 20.52
CA ARG A 8 -27.92 14.74 19.54
C ARG A 8 -26.46 14.29 19.67
N ILE A 9 -25.96 14.16 20.90
CA ILE A 9 -24.59 13.71 21.17
C ILE A 9 -24.41 12.27 20.70
N THR A 10 -25.36 11.38 21.00
CA THR A 10 -25.33 9.98 20.56
C THR A 10 -25.34 9.88 19.02
N PHE A 11 -26.16 10.68 18.34
CA PHE A 11 -26.20 10.71 16.87
C PHE A 11 -24.89 11.19 16.25
N LEU A 12 -24.24 12.22 16.84
CA LEU A 12 -22.93 12.71 16.38
C LEU A 12 -21.82 11.67 16.54
N LEU A 13 -21.83 10.90 17.63
CA LEU A 13 -20.89 9.80 17.86
C LEU A 13 -21.10 8.63 16.88
N LEU A 14 -22.34 8.36 16.48
CA LEU A 14 -22.67 7.32 15.49
C LEU A 14 -22.20 7.71 14.08
N LEU A 15 -22.25 9.01 13.74
CA LEU A 15 -21.77 9.51 12.43
C LEU A 15 -20.26 9.37 12.23
N THR A 16 -19.47 9.27 13.29
CA THR A 16 -18.01 9.12 13.20
C THR A 16 -17.53 7.66 13.10
N HIS A 17 -18.43 6.68 12.99
CA HIS A 17 -18.06 5.26 13.08
C HIS A 17 -17.38 4.64 11.86
N GLU A 18 -17.30 5.32 10.71
CA GLU A 18 -16.65 4.71 9.54
C GLU A 18 -15.45 5.53 9.07
N LEU A 19 -14.35 5.44 9.83
CA LEU A 19 -13.03 5.66 9.26
C LEU A 19 -12.51 4.32 8.74
N ALA A 20 -13.00 3.92 7.56
CA ALA A 20 -12.47 2.76 6.87
C ALA A 20 -10.95 2.96 6.72
N LYS A 21 -10.17 2.11 7.39
CA LYS A 21 -8.72 2.10 7.27
C LYS A 21 -8.40 1.57 5.88
N ALA A 22 -8.36 2.47 4.90
CA ALA A 22 -7.87 2.14 3.57
C ALA A 22 -6.41 1.73 3.72
N THR A 23 -6.12 0.44 3.64
CA THR A 23 -4.75 -0.03 3.45
C THR A 23 -4.34 0.48 2.07
N PRO A 24 -3.34 1.38 1.97
CA PRO A 24 -2.86 1.81 0.67
C PRO A 24 -2.42 0.57 -0.12
N PRO A 25 -2.73 0.49 -1.42
CA PRO A 25 -2.34 -0.65 -2.22
C PRO A 25 -0.81 -0.76 -2.18
N ILE A 26 -0.33 -1.98 -1.89
CA ILE A 26 1.10 -2.25 -1.68
C ILE A 26 1.86 -1.85 -2.94
N ALA A 27 1.43 -2.30 -4.12
CA ALA A 27 1.96 -1.85 -5.39
C ALA A 27 0.92 -1.01 -6.14
N LYS A 28 1.34 -0.35 -7.22
CA LYS A 28 0.42 0.31 -8.15
C LYS A 28 -0.60 -0.74 -8.69
N PRO A 29 -1.84 -0.35 -9.07
CA PRO A 29 -2.82 -1.31 -9.55
C PRO A 29 -2.34 -2.07 -10.79
N SER A 30 -2.66 -3.36 -10.86
CA SER A 30 -2.22 -4.27 -11.93
C SER A 30 -0.71 -4.55 -11.98
N CYS A 31 0.03 -4.13 -10.95
CA CYS A 31 1.47 -4.31 -10.84
C CYS A 31 1.86 -5.60 -10.11
N ARG A 32 2.98 -6.20 -10.50
CA ARG A 32 3.60 -7.26 -9.71
C ARG A 32 4.06 -6.70 -8.36
N SER A 33 3.39 -7.13 -7.29
CA SER A 33 3.62 -6.65 -5.92
C SER A 33 4.57 -7.53 -5.10
N SER A 34 5.19 -8.54 -5.71
CA SER A 34 6.14 -9.43 -5.04
C SER A 34 7.19 -10.04 -5.96
N CYS A 35 8.36 -10.31 -5.38
CA CYS A 35 9.45 -11.09 -5.96
C CYS A 35 9.80 -12.21 -4.96
N GLY A 36 9.46 -13.46 -5.30
CA GLY A 36 9.56 -14.57 -4.35
C GLY A 36 8.75 -14.29 -3.08
N ASN A 37 9.43 -14.29 -1.92
CA ASN A 37 8.82 -13.98 -0.62
C ASN A 37 8.94 -12.50 -0.22
N LEU A 38 9.50 -11.64 -1.07
CA LEU A 38 9.62 -10.21 -0.82
C LEU A 38 8.45 -9.46 -1.43
N SER A 39 7.89 -8.53 -0.67
CA SER A 39 6.87 -7.61 -1.15
C SER A 39 7.52 -6.39 -1.79
N ILE A 40 6.94 -5.90 -2.90
CA ILE A 40 7.40 -4.75 -3.66
C ILE A 40 6.39 -3.62 -3.44
N PRO A 41 6.67 -2.69 -2.51
CA PRO A 41 5.80 -1.55 -2.31
C PRO A 41 6.02 -0.49 -3.39
N TYR A 42 5.00 0.30 -3.72
CA TYR A 42 5.20 1.57 -4.42
C TYR A 42 6.11 2.47 -3.56
N PRO A 43 7.12 3.17 -4.12
CA PRO A 43 7.33 3.53 -5.53
C PRO A 43 8.12 2.55 -6.40
N PHE A 44 8.45 1.36 -5.92
CA PHE A 44 9.28 0.38 -6.63
C PHE A 44 8.51 -0.42 -7.67
N GLY A 45 9.19 -0.83 -8.74
CA GLY A 45 8.61 -1.62 -9.82
C GLY A 45 9.66 -2.35 -10.65
N ILE A 46 9.28 -3.49 -11.22
CA ILE A 46 10.15 -4.31 -12.08
C ILE A 46 9.99 -3.92 -13.55
N GLU A 47 8.77 -3.53 -13.94
CA GLU A 47 8.40 -3.28 -15.33
C GLU A 47 8.30 -1.76 -15.61
N PRO A 48 8.49 -1.32 -16.88
CA PRO A 48 8.27 0.08 -17.26
C PRO A 48 6.84 0.53 -16.93
N ASP A 49 6.70 1.74 -16.37
CA ASP A 49 5.46 2.30 -15.82
C ASP A 49 5.00 1.71 -14.48
N TYR A 50 5.72 0.74 -13.90
CA TYR A 50 5.37 0.13 -12.61
C TYR A 50 6.14 0.72 -11.42
N TYR A 51 7.03 1.68 -11.67
CA TYR A 51 7.79 2.46 -10.68
C TYR A 51 7.49 3.97 -10.80
N MET A 52 7.75 4.74 -9.75
CA MET A 52 7.52 6.20 -9.74
C MET A 52 8.51 6.97 -10.62
N ASP A 53 9.76 6.52 -10.62
CA ASP A 53 10.89 7.13 -11.32
C ASP A 53 11.92 6.02 -11.63
N PRO A 54 12.76 6.14 -12.69
CA PRO A 54 13.76 5.12 -13.02
C PRO A 54 14.70 4.73 -11.88
N TRP A 55 14.89 5.59 -10.87
CA TRP A 55 15.66 5.29 -9.66
C TRP A 55 15.00 4.23 -8.76
N PHE A 56 13.71 3.98 -8.94
CA PHE A 56 12.94 2.95 -8.25
C PHE A 56 12.73 1.68 -9.10
N GLU A 57 13.39 1.58 -10.26
CA GLU A 57 13.43 0.34 -11.03
C GLU A 57 14.24 -0.72 -10.26
N ILE A 58 13.65 -1.89 -10.08
CA ILE A 58 14.27 -3.02 -9.39
C ILE A 58 14.28 -4.27 -10.28
N TYR A 59 15.27 -5.12 -10.09
CA TYR A 59 15.31 -6.45 -10.69
C TYR A 59 14.96 -7.51 -9.66
N CYS A 60 14.18 -8.49 -10.12
CA CYS A 60 13.84 -9.67 -9.33
C CYS A 60 14.74 -10.83 -9.76
N GLU A 61 15.71 -11.17 -8.92
CA GLU A 61 16.55 -12.35 -9.12
C GLU A 61 16.11 -13.46 -8.16
N ILE A 62 15.71 -14.59 -8.73
CA ILE A 62 15.29 -15.77 -7.97
C ILE A 62 16.47 -16.74 -7.97
N SER A 63 17.27 -16.72 -6.90
CA SER A 63 18.28 -17.76 -6.67
C SER A 63 17.65 -18.97 -5.96
N SER A 64 18.25 -20.15 -6.10
CA SER A 64 17.81 -21.37 -5.43
C SER A 64 17.82 -21.27 -3.89
N ASP A 65 18.51 -20.27 -3.33
CA ASP A 65 18.77 -20.15 -1.91
C ASP A 65 18.12 -18.92 -1.25
N GLU A 66 17.75 -17.87 -2.01
CA GLU A 66 16.95 -16.74 -1.52
C GLU A 66 16.47 -15.84 -2.68
N SER A 67 15.28 -15.24 -2.55
CA SER A 67 14.78 -14.24 -3.48
C SER A 67 15.31 -12.87 -3.08
N THR A 68 16.13 -12.25 -3.94
CA THR A 68 16.76 -10.95 -3.65
C THR A 68 16.23 -9.89 -4.62
N THR A 69 15.73 -8.77 -4.08
CA THR A 69 15.44 -7.57 -4.89
C THR A 69 16.71 -6.73 -5.01
N LEU A 70 17.20 -6.53 -6.22
CA LEU A 70 18.35 -5.64 -6.46
C LEU A 70 17.85 -4.31 -7.04
N LEU A 71 18.30 -3.20 -6.46
CA LEU A 71 18.13 -1.88 -7.06
C LEU A 71 18.97 -1.83 -8.34
N LYS A 72 18.39 -1.32 -9.43
CA LYS A 72 19.17 -1.05 -10.63
C LYS A 72 20.27 -0.03 -10.30
N PRO A 73 21.56 -0.34 -10.57
CA PRO A 73 22.60 0.68 -10.47
C PRO A 73 22.35 1.76 -11.55
N SER A 74 22.40 3.03 -11.12
CA SER A 74 22.31 4.21 -11.98
C SER A 74 23.49 4.34 -12.94
#